data_AF-A0AAE9NRX6-F1
#
_entry.id   AF-A0AAE9NRX6-F1
#
_cell.length_a   1.000
_cell.length_b   1.000
_cell.length_c   1.000
_cell.angle_alpha   90.00
_cell.angle_beta   90.00
_cell.angle_gamma   90.00
#
_symmetry.space_group_name_H-M   'P 1'
#
loop_
_entity.id
_entity.type
_entity.pdbx_description
1 polymer ?
#
loop_
_entity_poly.entity_id
_entity_poly.type
_entity_poly.pdbx_seq_one_letter_code
_entity_poly.pdbx_strand_id
1 'polypeptide(L)'
;MSRSQNLRHNVINQIIDDMARGHIPSPLPSQNALAEMYNISRTTVRHILVHLRDCGVLTQVGSDYVIARKPDHDDGFTCITAPMDEQNRIFEQAFFTMINQRQLRVGEVFSELQLARDAGVSPVVVREYLLKFGRYNLIQNEKRGQWSMKEFDQAYAEQLFELREMLETHALQHFLNLPDDDPRWLQAKTLLERHRMLRDSIGNSFRMFSQLDRSFHALLLSAAENVFFDQSLEIISVIFHFHYQWDESDLKQRNIIAIDEHMTILSALICRSDLDATLALRNHLDSAKQSMIRSINQTARADY
;
A
#
# COMPACT_ATOMS: atom_id res chain seq x y z
N MET A 1 19.70 21.09 4.20
CA MET A 1 20.01 20.87 2.76
C MET A 1 18.73 20.81 1.95
N SER A 2 18.71 21.31 0.72
CA SER A 2 17.46 21.45 -0.05
C SER A 2 16.98 20.09 -0.60
N ARG A 3 15.67 19.84 -0.62
CA ARG A 3 15.07 18.56 -1.04
C ARG A 3 15.35 18.17 -2.49
N SER A 4 15.56 19.18 -3.36
CA SER A 4 16.03 18.97 -4.74
C SER A 4 17.43 18.36 -4.80
N GLN A 5 18.24 18.60 -3.78
CA GLN A 5 19.57 18.01 -3.64
C GLN A 5 19.49 16.53 -3.25
N ASN A 6 18.63 16.15 -2.30
CA ASN A 6 18.43 14.76 -1.89
C ASN A 6 17.83 13.87 -2.99
N LEU A 7 16.84 14.37 -3.75
CA LEU A 7 16.30 13.62 -4.89
C LEU A 7 17.38 13.38 -5.96
N ARG A 8 18.22 14.39 -6.22
CA ARG A 8 19.34 14.25 -7.16
C ARG A 8 20.36 13.23 -6.68
N HIS A 9 20.74 13.27 -5.40
CA HIS A 9 21.67 12.30 -4.82
C HIS A 9 21.13 10.86 -4.87
N ASN A 10 19.84 10.64 -4.59
CA ASN A 10 19.22 9.32 -4.70
C ASN A 10 19.26 8.77 -6.13
N VAL A 11 18.94 9.61 -7.12
CA VAL A 11 18.95 9.18 -8.53
C VAL A 11 20.39 8.93 -9.02
N ILE A 12 21.37 9.70 -8.52
CA ILE A 12 22.80 9.44 -8.78
C ILE A 12 23.19 8.05 -8.24
N ASN A 13 22.84 7.74 -6.99
CA ASN A 13 23.15 6.45 -6.39
C ASN A 13 22.44 5.28 -7.12
N GLN A 14 21.18 5.47 -7.54
CA GLN A 14 20.45 4.47 -8.32
C GLN A 14 21.13 4.18 -9.67
N ILE A 15 21.57 5.22 -10.38
CA ILE A 15 22.30 5.07 -11.64
C ILE A 15 23.64 4.38 -11.43
N ILE A 16 24.35 4.68 -10.33
CA ILE A 16 25.59 4.00 -9.94
C ILE A 16 25.35 2.50 -9.74
N ASP A 17 24.32 2.12 -8.99
CA ASP A 17 23.95 0.73 -8.76
C ASP A 17 23.59 0.00 -10.07
N ASP A 18 22.81 0.63 -10.94
CA ASP A 18 22.43 0.07 -12.24
C ASP A 18 23.64 -0.08 -13.17
N MET A 19 24.59 0.85 -13.15
CA MET A 19 25.86 0.72 -13.88
C MET A 19 26.73 -0.42 -13.32
N ALA A 20 26.85 -0.52 -12.00
CA ALA A 20 27.64 -1.56 -11.34
C ALA A 20 27.10 -2.98 -11.63
N ARG A 21 25.77 -3.11 -11.70
CA ARG A 21 25.06 -4.35 -12.08
C ARG A 21 25.03 -4.62 -13.58
N GLY A 22 25.45 -3.66 -14.41
CA GLY A 22 25.46 -3.79 -15.88
C GLY A 22 24.08 -3.64 -16.53
N HIS A 23 23.11 -3.04 -15.84
CA HIS A 23 21.78 -2.74 -16.39
C HIS A 23 21.79 -1.54 -17.35
N ILE A 24 22.83 -0.70 -17.30
CA ILE A 24 23.03 0.41 -18.23
C ILE A 24 24.09 0.01 -19.26
N PRO A 25 23.79 0.09 -20.57
CA PRO A 25 24.76 -0.21 -21.62
C PRO A 25 25.84 0.87 -21.71
N SER A 26 26.99 0.51 -22.29
CA SER A 26 28.08 1.44 -22.62
C SER A 26 28.36 1.32 -24.13
N PRO A 27 28.22 2.38 -24.94
CA PRO A 27 27.90 3.77 -24.56
C PRO A 27 26.51 3.93 -23.92
N LEU A 28 26.37 4.95 -23.06
CA LEU A 28 25.14 5.25 -22.35
C LEU A 28 24.02 5.63 -23.32
N PRO A 29 22.74 5.35 -22.97
CA PRO A 29 21.58 5.88 -23.69
C PRO A 29 21.59 7.42 -23.75
N SER A 30 20.86 7.99 -24.71
CA SER A 30 20.76 9.44 -24.86
C SER A 30 20.24 10.13 -23.59
N GLN A 31 20.55 11.42 -23.41
CA GLN A 31 20.05 12.20 -22.25
C GLN A 31 18.52 12.19 -22.15
N ASN A 32 17.81 12.12 -23.28
CA ASN A 32 16.35 12.02 -23.30
C ASN A 32 15.88 10.64 -22.81
N ALA A 33 16.51 9.57 -23.28
CA ALA A 33 16.20 8.21 -22.86
C ALA A 33 16.46 8.01 -21.36
N LEU A 34 17.59 8.52 -20.84
CA LEU A 34 17.89 8.50 -19.41
C LEU A 34 16.89 9.32 -18.60
N ALA A 35 16.43 10.47 -19.12
CA ALA A 35 15.42 11.29 -18.46
C ALA A 35 14.08 10.56 -18.35
N GLU A 36 13.69 9.81 -19.38
CA GLU A 36 12.48 8.99 -19.38
C GLU A 36 12.61 7.77 -18.46
N MET A 37 13.71 7.01 -18.57
CA MET A 37 13.97 5.81 -17.76
C MET A 37 13.91 6.09 -16.26
N TYR A 38 14.51 7.19 -15.81
CA TYR A 38 14.54 7.57 -14.40
C TYR A 38 13.46 8.60 -14.02
N ASN A 39 12.58 8.97 -14.97
CA ASN A 39 11.53 9.97 -14.79
C ASN A 39 12.03 11.28 -14.13
N ILE A 40 13.16 11.79 -14.61
CA ILE A 40 13.79 13.03 -14.13
C ILE A 40 13.87 14.08 -15.24
N SER A 41 14.19 15.33 -14.86
CA SER A 41 14.41 16.39 -15.85
C SER A 41 15.72 16.17 -16.62
N ARG A 42 15.78 16.58 -17.90
CA ARG A 42 17.02 16.56 -18.70
C ARG A 42 18.15 17.37 -18.05
N THR A 43 17.81 18.45 -17.34
CA THR A 43 18.76 19.24 -16.57
C THR A 43 19.38 18.40 -15.45
N THR A 44 18.57 17.58 -14.78
CA THR A 44 19.04 16.63 -13.76
C THR A 44 19.98 15.59 -14.37
N VAL A 45 19.62 14.99 -15.51
CA VAL A 45 20.48 14.04 -16.23
C VAL A 45 21.84 14.65 -16.54
N ARG A 46 21.89 15.90 -17.03
CA ARG A 46 23.17 16.58 -17.31
C ARG A 46 24.04 16.72 -16.07
N HIS A 47 23.45 17.11 -14.93
CA HIS A 47 24.21 17.20 -13.68
C HIS A 47 24.79 15.85 -13.25
N ILE A 48 24.03 14.77 -13.44
CA ILE A 48 24.47 13.40 -13.11
C ILE A 48 25.66 12.99 -13.99
N LEU A 49 25.55 13.20 -15.30
CA LEU A 49 26.61 12.87 -16.25
C LEU A 49 27.89 13.67 -15.99
N VAL A 50 27.76 14.95 -15.62
CA VAL A 50 28.91 15.79 -15.22
C VAL A 50 29.56 15.24 -13.95
N HIS A 51 28.78 14.95 -12.90
CA HIS A 51 29.30 14.37 -11.65
C HIS A 51 30.07 13.06 -11.89
N LEU A 52 29.47 12.10 -12.60
CA LEU A 52 30.10 10.81 -12.87
C LEU A 52 31.34 10.93 -13.78
N ARG A 53 31.39 11.92 -14.67
CA ARG A 53 32.59 12.23 -15.44
C ARG A 53 33.68 12.81 -14.54
N ASP A 54 33.32 13.71 -13.63
CA ASP A 54 34.27 14.35 -12.72
C ASP A 54 34.83 13.34 -11.69
N CYS A 55 34.06 12.31 -11.30
CA CYS A 55 34.50 11.13 -10.55
C CYS A 55 35.35 10.15 -11.38
N GLY A 56 35.45 10.33 -12.70
CA GLY A 56 36.18 9.44 -13.61
C GLY A 56 35.47 8.13 -13.94
N VAL A 57 34.20 7.98 -13.56
CA VAL A 57 33.36 6.81 -13.93
C VAL A 57 33.01 6.86 -15.42
N LEU A 58 32.73 8.06 -15.94
CA LEU A 58 32.38 8.27 -17.34
C LEU A 58 33.49 9.04 -18.09
N THR A 59 33.66 8.71 -19.37
CA THR A 59 34.45 9.52 -20.31
C THR A 59 33.60 9.85 -21.53
N GLN A 60 33.75 11.07 -22.04
CA GLN A 60 33.04 11.52 -23.22
C GLN A 60 33.83 11.16 -24.48
N VAL A 61 33.21 10.40 -25.39
CA VAL A 61 33.78 10.02 -26.68
C VAL A 61 32.83 10.52 -27.77
N GLY A 62 33.19 11.62 -28.42
CA GLY A 62 32.29 12.29 -29.36
C GLY A 62 31.05 12.87 -28.66
N SER A 63 29.86 12.47 -29.11
CA SER A 63 28.57 12.87 -28.52
C SER A 63 28.16 12.01 -27.31
N ASP A 64 28.82 10.88 -27.09
CA ASP A 64 28.33 9.83 -26.21
C ASP A 64 29.18 9.73 -24.94
N TYR A 65 28.57 9.23 -23.87
CA TYR A 65 29.26 8.90 -22.62
C TYR A 65 29.54 7.41 -22.57
N VAL A 66 30.76 7.03 -22.24
CA VAL A 66 31.23 5.64 -22.13
C VAL A 66 31.67 5.39 -20.69
N ILE A 67 31.36 4.21 -20.17
CA ILE A 67 31.79 3.79 -18.82
C ILE A 67 33.29 3.49 -18.86
N ALA A 68 34.09 4.35 -18.23
CA ALA A 68 35.56 4.27 -18.21
C ALA A 68 36.05 3.28 -17.14
N ARG A 69 35.34 3.19 -16.01
CA ARG A 69 35.53 2.18 -14.97
C ARG A 69 34.20 1.83 -14.33
N LYS A 70 34.13 0.67 -13.67
CA LYS A 70 32.98 0.34 -12.84
C LYS A 70 32.91 1.34 -11.67
N PRO A 71 31.73 1.96 -11.41
CA PRO A 71 31.59 2.83 -10.26
C PRO A 71 31.61 2.02 -8.97
N ASP A 72 32.03 2.66 -7.89
CA ASP A 72 32.00 2.11 -6.53
C ASP A 72 31.12 2.99 -5.61
N HIS A 73 31.04 2.63 -4.33
CA HIS A 73 30.18 3.32 -3.36
C HIS A 73 30.64 4.75 -3.04
N ASP A 74 31.90 5.11 -3.29
CA ASP A 74 32.47 6.43 -3.00
C ASP A 74 32.18 7.44 -4.12
N ASP A 75 31.76 6.95 -5.30
CA ASP A 75 31.30 7.78 -6.42
C ASP A 75 29.90 8.37 -6.19
N GLY A 76 29.16 7.79 -5.23
CA GLY A 76 27.84 8.21 -4.83
C GLY A 76 27.85 9.33 -3.79
N PHE A 77 26.66 9.69 -3.34
CA PHE A 77 26.50 10.56 -2.19
C PHE A 77 26.05 9.72 -0.99
N THR A 78 26.49 10.06 0.21
CA THR A 78 25.94 9.49 1.44
C THR A 78 24.47 9.89 1.56
N CYS A 79 23.57 9.05 1.04
CA CYS A 79 22.14 9.32 1.07
C CYS A 79 21.59 8.88 2.42
N ILE A 80 21.12 9.84 3.20
CA ILE A 80 20.35 9.62 4.44
C ILE A 80 18.91 9.18 4.09
N THR A 81 18.72 8.44 3.00
CA THR A 81 17.40 8.00 2.56
C THR A 81 17.32 6.50 2.76
N ALA A 82 16.28 6.05 3.46
CA ALA A 82 16.06 4.64 3.71
C ALA A 82 15.97 3.84 2.40
N PRO A 83 16.27 2.54 2.39
CA PRO A 83 16.06 1.67 1.23
C PRO A 83 14.63 1.78 0.67
N MET A 84 14.44 1.46 -0.61
CA MET A 84 13.15 1.60 -1.30
C MET A 84 12.02 0.85 -0.56
N ASP A 85 12.27 -0.37 -0.08
CA ASP A 85 11.29 -1.17 0.64
C ASP A 85 10.89 -0.58 1.99
N GLU A 86 11.83 0.09 2.67
CA GLU A 86 11.54 0.84 3.89
C GLU A 86 10.70 2.08 3.58
N GLN A 87 11.06 2.82 2.53
CA GLN A 87 10.25 3.96 2.10
C GLN A 87 8.83 3.53 1.67
N ASN A 88 8.67 2.37 1.01
CA ASN A 88 7.37 1.82 0.66
C ASN A 88 6.52 1.57 1.92
N ARG A 89 7.10 0.93 2.96
CA ARG A 89 6.40 0.70 4.24
C ARG A 89 6.03 2.00 4.96
N ILE A 90 6.94 2.97 4.98
CA ILE A 90 6.67 4.30 5.55
C ILE A 90 5.53 4.98 4.80
N PHE A 91 5.57 4.94 3.46
CA PHE A 91 4.57 5.57 2.63
C PHE A 91 3.20 4.90 2.78
N GLU A 92 3.15 3.58 2.78
CA GLU A 92 1.94 2.80 3.03
C GLU A 92 1.28 3.23 4.34
N GLN A 93 2.02 3.21 5.45
CA GLN A 93 1.50 3.59 6.76
C GLN A 93 1.01 5.04 6.79
N ALA A 94 1.75 5.96 6.17
CA ALA A 94 1.37 7.36 6.07
C ALA A 94 0.10 7.54 5.22
N PHE A 95 0.01 6.83 4.09
CA PHE A 95 -1.14 6.86 3.18
C PHE A 95 -2.40 6.39 3.92
N PHE A 96 -2.38 5.24 4.59
CA PHE A 96 -3.50 4.78 5.41
C PHE A 96 -3.88 5.76 6.52
N THR A 97 -2.90 6.44 7.13
CA THR A 97 -3.15 7.47 8.13
C THR A 97 -3.88 8.67 7.52
N MET A 98 -3.47 9.14 6.34
CA MET A 98 -4.09 10.25 5.61
C MET A 98 -5.55 9.92 5.23
N ILE A 99 -5.81 8.67 4.80
CA ILE A 99 -7.15 8.14 4.55
C ILE A 99 -8.00 8.19 5.83
N ASN A 100 -7.50 7.59 6.91
CA ASN A 100 -8.23 7.55 8.19
C ASN A 100 -8.48 8.93 8.81
N GLN A 101 -7.65 9.93 8.45
CA GLN A 101 -7.80 11.32 8.85
C GLN A 101 -8.61 12.17 7.85
N ARG A 102 -9.14 11.58 6.77
CA ARG A 102 -9.90 12.24 5.70
C ARG A 102 -9.15 13.38 5.00
N GLN A 103 -7.82 13.27 4.95
CA GLN A 103 -6.95 14.16 4.18
C GLN A 103 -6.95 13.80 2.68
N LEU A 104 -7.38 12.58 2.36
CA LEU A 104 -7.58 12.09 1.01
C LEU A 104 -9.02 11.61 0.88
N ARG A 105 -9.83 12.38 0.17
CA ARG A 105 -11.25 12.09 -0.06
C ARG A 105 -11.49 11.60 -1.48
N VAL A 106 -12.60 10.90 -1.64
CA VAL A 106 -13.07 10.43 -2.95
C VAL A 106 -13.37 11.64 -3.84
N GLY A 107 -12.97 11.56 -5.12
CA GLY A 107 -13.11 12.65 -6.09
C GLY A 107 -12.14 13.83 -5.93
N GLU A 108 -11.44 13.97 -4.80
CA GLU A 108 -10.45 15.03 -4.62
C GLU A 108 -9.12 14.71 -5.33
N VAL A 109 -8.53 15.74 -5.94
CA VAL A 109 -7.24 15.64 -6.60
C VAL A 109 -6.11 15.89 -5.60
N PHE A 110 -5.15 15.00 -5.53
CA PHE A 110 -3.96 15.09 -4.68
C PHE A 110 -2.67 14.94 -5.49
N SER A 111 -1.59 15.47 -4.92
CA SER A 111 -0.30 15.62 -5.58
C SER A 111 0.72 14.59 -5.09
N GLU A 112 1.38 13.89 -6.01
CA GLU A 112 2.50 12.97 -5.69
C GLU A 112 3.56 13.68 -4.84
N LEU A 113 3.89 14.91 -5.22
CA LEU A 113 4.90 15.70 -4.53
C LEU A 113 4.46 16.07 -3.12
N GLN A 114 3.16 16.32 -2.90
CA GLN A 114 2.61 16.64 -1.59
C GLN A 114 2.66 15.41 -0.68
N LEU A 115 2.12 14.28 -1.15
CA LEU A 115 2.14 13.01 -0.45
C LEU A 115 3.56 12.58 -0.06
N ALA A 116 4.51 12.74 -0.97
CA ALA A 116 5.91 12.46 -0.69
C ALA A 116 6.47 13.36 0.42
N ARG A 117 6.00 14.61 0.57
CA ARG A 117 6.47 15.50 1.67
C ARG A 117 5.91 15.05 2.99
N ASP A 118 4.61 14.78 3.01
CA ASP A 118 3.91 14.51 4.25
C ASP A 118 4.34 13.16 4.83
N ALA A 119 4.67 12.20 3.96
CA ALA A 119 5.21 10.91 4.37
C ALA A 119 6.75 10.88 4.52
N GLY A 120 7.47 11.92 4.09
CA GLY A 120 8.94 11.96 4.17
C GLY A 120 9.67 10.99 3.24
N VAL A 121 9.04 10.56 2.14
CA VAL A 121 9.58 9.57 1.18
C VAL A 121 9.92 10.20 -0.17
N SER A 122 10.54 9.43 -1.06
CA SER A 122 10.78 9.85 -2.45
C SER A 122 9.47 9.89 -3.27
N PRO A 123 9.34 10.82 -4.24
CA PRO A 123 8.19 10.82 -5.15
C PRO A 123 8.06 9.56 -6.02
N VAL A 124 9.16 8.84 -6.25
CA VAL A 124 9.17 7.58 -7.01
C VAL A 124 8.38 6.50 -6.26
N VAL A 125 8.63 6.37 -4.95
CA VAL A 125 7.87 5.46 -4.06
C VAL A 125 6.39 5.75 -4.11
N VAL A 126 6.02 7.04 -3.98
CA VAL A 126 4.62 7.46 -4.06
C VAL A 126 4.00 7.06 -5.40
N ARG A 127 4.70 7.33 -6.50
CA ARG A 127 4.21 7.04 -7.85
C ARG A 127 3.99 5.55 -8.07
N GLU A 128 4.98 4.71 -7.74
CA GLU A 128 4.88 3.25 -7.90
C GLU A 128 3.76 2.68 -7.04
N TYR A 129 3.63 3.17 -5.80
CA TYR A 129 2.54 2.77 -4.90
C TYR A 129 1.17 3.15 -5.49
N LEU A 130 0.98 4.37 -5.98
CA LEU A 130 -0.30 4.81 -6.59
C LEU A 130 -0.61 4.06 -7.90
N LEU A 131 0.39 3.76 -8.72
CA LEU A 131 0.24 2.99 -9.96
C LEU A 131 -0.33 1.58 -9.70
N LYS A 132 0.01 0.97 -8.56
CA LYS A 132 -0.57 -0.32 -8.14
C LYS A 132 -2.08 -0.25 -8.05
N PHE A 133 -2.63 0.77 -7.42
CA PHE A 133 -4.08 0.97 -7.25
C PHE A 133 -4.78 1.41 -8.55
N GLY A 134 -4.03 2.04 -9.46
CA GLY A 134 -4.56 2.34 -10.80
C GLY A 134 -4.93 1.10 -11.61
N ARG A 135 -4.23 -0.01 -11.42
CA ARG A 135 -4.57 -1.31 -12.07
C ARG A 135 -5.90 -1.87 -11.60
N TYR A 136 -6.31 -1.54 -10.38
CA TYR A 136 -7.58 -1.96 -9.78
C TYR A 136 -8.68 -0.92 -9.94
N ASN A 137 -8.47 0.11 -10.77
CA ASN A 137 -9.44 1.16 -11.03
C ASN A 137 -9.84 1.94 -9.75
N LEU A 138 -8.95 2.03 -8.76
CA LEU A 138 -9.19 2.72 -7.49
C LEU A 138 -8.63 4.14 -7.46
N ILE A 139 -7.52 4.37 -8.17
CA ILE A 139 -6.86 5.66 -8.25
C ILE A 139 -6.56 5.94 -9.73
N GLN A 140 -6.84 7.14 -10.21
CA GLN A 140 -6.54 7.52 -11.59
C GLN A 140 -5.55 8.67 -11.66
N ASN A 141 -4.74 8.66 -12.72
CA ASN A 141 -3.86 9.77 -13.04
C ASN A 141 -4.68 10.84 -13.78
N GLU A 142 -4.85 12.00 -13.18
CA GLU A 142 -5.56 13.12 -13.80
C GLU A 142 -4.66 13.85 -14.80
N LYS A 143 -3.46 14.20 -14.33
CA LYS A 143 -2.39 14.88 -15.07
C LYS A 143 -1.06 14.49 -14.45
N ARG A 144 0.05 14.89 -15.10
CA ARG A 144 1.41 14.58 -14.60
C ARG A 144 1.57 14.95 -13.11
N GLY A 145 1.72 13.93 -12.26
CA GLY A 145 1.92 14.07 -10.82
C GLY A 145 0.67 14.40 -10.01
N GLN A 146 -0.52 14.38 -10.63
CA GLN A 146 -1.81 14.61 -9.99
C GLN A 146 -2.68 13.36 -10.12
N TRP A 147 -3.28 12.96 -9.02
CA TRP A 147 -4.09 11.75 -8.92
C TRP A 147 -5.40 12.06 -8.24
N SER A 148 -6.42 11.25 -8.51
CA SER A 148 -7.69 11.29 -7.82
C SER A 148 -8.14 9.86 -7.51
N MET A 149 -9.02 9.72 -6.55
CA MET A 149 -9.62 8.43 -6.21
C MET A 149 -10.91 8.26 -6.99
N LYS A 150 -11.11 7.05 -7.51
CA LYS A 150 -12.34 6.70 -8.21
C LYS A 150 -13.43 6.34 -7.21
N GLU A 151 -14.63 6.76 -7.54
CA GLU A 151 -15.84 6.15 -7.01
C GLU A 151 -15.99 4.75 -7.61
N PHE A 152 -16.56 3.85 -6.83
CA PHE A 152 -16.91 2.51 -7.28
C PHE A 152 -18.37 2.24 -6.97
N ASP A 153 -19.00 1.48 -7.86
CA ASP A 153 -20.41 1.17 -7.80
C ASP A 153 -20.69 -0.12 -7.02
N GLN A 154 -21.97 -0.47 -6.93
CA GLN A 154 -22.39 -1.71 -6.30
C GLN A 154 -21.78 -2.95 -6.97
N ALA A 155 -21.66 -2.99 -8.30
CA ALA A 155 -21.12 -4.13 -9.01
C ALA A 155 -19.64 -4.38 -8.66
N TYR A 156 -18.86 -3.31 -8.51
CA TYR A 156 -17.49 -3.38 -8.03
C TYR A 156 -17.41 -3.93 -6.59
N ALA A 157 -18.30 -3.48 -5.70
CA ALA A 157 -18.37 -4.02 -4.34
C ALA A 157 -18.72 -5.52 -4.33
N GLU A 158 -19.67 -5.95 -5.15
CA GLU A 158 -20.03 -7.37 -5.28
C GLU A 158 -18.83 -8.23 -5.74
N GLN A 159 -18.09 -7.79 -6.77
CA GLN A 159 -16.89 -8.46 -7.24
C GLN A 159 -15.78 -8.53 -6.18
N LEU A 160 -15.61 -7.46 -5.41
CA LEU A 160 -14.65 -7.43 -4.30
C LEU A 160 -14.99 -8.49 -3.25
N PHE A 161 -16.26 -8.60 -2.87
CA PHE A 161 -16.69 -9.57 -1.86
C PHE A 161 -16.72 -11.00 -2.37
N GLU A 162 -16.95 -11.23 -3.66
CA GLU A 162 -16.74 -12.54 -4.30
C GLU A 162 -15.27 -12.99 -4.15
N LEU A 163 -14.32 -12.09 -4.46
CA LEU A 163 -12.90 -12.36 -4.27
C LEU A 163 -12.58 -12.66 -2.79
N ARG A 164 -13.07 -11.82 -1.87
CA ARG A 164 -12.84 -12.01 -0.43
C ARG A 164 -13.38 -13.35 0.06
N GLU A 165 -14.59 -13.74 -0.34
CA GLU A 165 -15.16 -15.02 0.06
C GLU A 165 -14.27 -16.18 -0.42
N MET A 166 -13.81 -16.16 -1.66
CA MET A 166 -12.90 -17.19 -2.18
C MET A 166 -11.58 -17.26 -1.39
N LEU A 167 -10.94 -16.11 -1.13
CA LEU A 167 -9.63 -16.08 -0.47
C LEU A 167 -9.73 -16.41 1.03
N GLU A 168 -10.65 -15.78 1.74
CA GLU A 168 -10.73 -15.88 3.20
C GLU A 168 -11.31 -17.21 3.65
N THR A 169 -12.28 -17.80 2.93
CA THR A 169 -12.77 -19.14 3.27
C THR A 169 -11.72 -20.22 2.99
N HIS A 170 -10.96 -20.08 1.90
CA HIS A 170 -9.82 -20.96 1.64
C HIS A 170 -8.76 -20.84 2.74
N ALA A 171 -8.37 -19.63 3.11
CA ALA A 171 -7.39 -19.40 4.16
C ALA A 171 -7.87 -19.91 5.54
N LEU A 172 -9.17 -19.76 5.86
CA LEU A 172 -9.77 -20.30 7.08
C LEU A 172 -9.62 -21.83 7.15
N GLN A 173 -9.88 -22.54 6.07
CA GLN A 173 -9.72 -23.98 6.00
C GLN A 173 -8.26 -24.39 6.22
N HIS A 174 -7.31 -23.66 5.63
CA HIS A 174 -5.89 -23.87 5.91
C HIS A 174 -5.54 -23.59 7.38
N PHE A 175 -6.11 -22.53 7.97
CA PHE A 175 -5.86 -22.15 9.36
C PHE A 175 -6.30 -23.25 10.33
N LEU A 176 -7.48 -23.82 10.11
CA LEU A 176 -8.03 -24.90 10.95
C LEU A 176 -7.20 -26.20 10.87
N ASN A 177 -6.44 -26.39 9.79
CA ASN A 177 -5.57 -27.54 9.58
C ASN A 177 -4.11 -27.32 10.06
N LEU A 178 -3.81 -26.16 10.66
CA LEU A 178 -2.48 -25.89 11.19
C LEU A 178 -2.12 -26.82 12.36
N PRO A 179 -0.82 -27.16 12.52
CA PRO A 179 -0.32 -27.87 13.70
C PRO A 179 -0.68 -27.17 15.01
N ASP A 180 -0.81 -27.93 16.09
CA ASP A 180 -1.21 -27.40 17.41
C ASP A 180 -0.23 -26.40 18.01
N ASP A 181 1.05 -26.53 17.65
CA ASP A 181 2.15 -25.68 18.08
C ASP A 181 2.41 -24.50 17.13
N ASP A 182 1.62 -24.34 16.06
CA ASP A 182 1.77 -23.22 15.13
C ASP A 182 1.56 -21.87 15.85
N PRO A 183 2.48 -20.90 15.69
CA PRO A 183 2.41 -19.62 16.39
C PRO A 183 1.16 -18.79 16.04
N ARG A 184 0.50 -19.05 14.90
CA ARG A 184 -0.73 -18.36 14.50
C ARG A 184 -1.87 -18.59 15.49
N TRP A 185 -1.91 -19.71 16.21
CA TRP A 185 -2.88 -19.95 17.28
C TRP A 185 -2.76 -18.97 18.44
N LEU A 186 -1.52 -18.65 18.84
CA LEU A 186 -1.28 -17.65 19.87
C LEU A 186 -1.65 -16.26 19.36
N GLN A 187 -1.31 -15.94 18.12
CA GLN A 187 -1.68 -14.67 17.50
C GLN A 187 -3.20 -14.48 17.44
N ALA A 188 -3.97 -15.53 17.13
CA ALA A 188 -5.43 -15.49 17.14
C ALA A 188 -6.00 -15.15 18.53
N LYS A 189 -5.44 -15.75 19.59
CA LYS A 189 -5.81 -15.45 20.99
C LYS A 189 -5.49 -13.99 21.34
N THR A 190 -4.29 -13.51 20.99
CA THR A 190 -3.90 -12.12 21.22
C THR A 190 -4.79 -11.14 20.45
N LEU A 191 -5.17 -11.46 19.21
CA LEU A 191 -6.11 -10.62 18.45
C LEU A 191 -7.50 -10.60 19.09
N LEU A 192 -8.00 -11.73 19.60
CA LEU A 192 -9.28 -11.79 20.30
C LEU A 192 -9.28 -10.87 21.53
N GLU A 193 -8.20 -10.88 22.31
CA GLU A 193 -8.04 -9.99 23.47
C GLU A 193 -8.00 -8.51 23.06
N ARG A 194 -7.29 -8.18 21.97
CA ARG A 194 -7.25 -6.81 21.44
C ARG A 194 -8.62 -6.33 20.98
N HIS A 195 -9.43 -7.19 20.35
CA HIS A 195 -10.81 -6.86 19.99
C HIS A 195 -11.68 -6.62 21.22
N ARG A 196 -11.54 -7.44 22.28
CA ARG A 196 -12.25 -7.22 23.56
C ARG A 196 -11.88 -5.88 24.19
N MET A 197 -10.58 -5.56 24.27
CA MET A 197 -10.12 -4.28 24.82
C MET A 197 -10.65 -3.08 24.02
N LEU A 198 -10.64 -3.18 22.68
CA LEU A 198 -11.21 -2.13 21.83
C LEU A 198 -12.73 -2.02 22.06
N ARG A 199 -13.42 -3.15 22.16
CA ARG A 199 -14.87 -3.22 22.42
C ARG A 199 -15.25 -2.51 23.72
N ASP A 200 -14.49 -2.75 24.78
CA ASP A 200 -14.76 -2.14 26.09
C ASP A 200 -14.40 -0.64 26.15
N SER A 201 -13.57 -0.15 25.23
CA SER A 201 -13.05 1.23 25.19
C SER A 201 -13.59 2.08 24.02
N ILE A 202 -14.65 1.63 23.34
CA ILE A 202 -15.19 2.15 22.06
C ILE A 202 -15.50 3.65 22.00
N GLY A 203 -15.48 4.37 23.13
CA GLY A 203 -15.74 5.82 23.21
C GLY A 203 -15.02 6.66 22.14
N ASN A 204 -13.68 6.74 22.18
CA ASN A 204 -12.87 7.58 21.28
C ASN A 204 -11.97 6.77 20.33
N SER A 205 -11.87 5.46 20.49
CA SER A 205 -10.86 4.62 19.82
C SER A 205 -11.37 3.92 18.56
N PHE A 206 -12.60 4.17 18.09
CA PHE A 206 -13.16 3.47 16.93
C PHE A 206 -12.31 3.65 15.64
N ARG A 207 -11.49 4.72 15.55
CA ARG A 207 -10.54 4.94 14.44
C ARG A 207 -9.37 3.94 14.44
N MET A 208 -9.08 3.31 15.58
CA MET A 208 -8.07 2.25 15.72
C MET A 208 -8.56 0.89 15.21
N PHE A 209 -9.86 0.74 14.94
CA PHE A 209 -10.43 -0.50 14.39
C PHE A 209 -9.76 -0.88 13.06
N SER A 210 -9.47 0.09 12.19
CA SER A 210 -8.83 -0.08 10.89
C SER A 210 -7.56 -0.95 10.93
N GLN A 211 -6.67 -0.69 11.89
CA GLN A 211 -5.44 -1.45 12.06
C GLN A 211 -5.71 -2.86 12.59
N LEU A 212 -6.73 -3.00 13.44
CA LEU A 212 -7.09 -4.28 14.04
C LEU A 212 -7.79 -5.20 13.03
N ASP A 213 -8.67 -4.64 12.21
CA ASP A 213 -9.30 -5.26 11.04
C ASP A 213 -8.27 -5.82 10.06
N ARG A 214 -7.32 -4.98 9.65
CA ARG A 214 -6.21 -5.43 8.79
C ARG A 214 -5.39 -6.53 9.44
N SER A 215 -5.11 -6.44 10.73
CA SER A 215 -4.33 -7.47 11.46
C SER A 215 -5.08 -8.81 11.51
N PHE A 216 -6.40 -8.77 11.66
CA PHE A 216 -7.26 -9.96 11.63
C PHE A 216 -7.22 -10.65 10.27
N HIS A 217 -7.50 -9.92 9.19
CA HIS A 217 -7.50 -10.50 7.84
C HIS A 217 -6.09 -10.95 7.42
N ALA A 218 -5.04 -10.21 7.80
CA ALA A 218 -3.65 -10.64 7.57
C ALA A 218 -3.33 -11.98 8.25
N LEU A 219 -3.72 -12.13 9.51
CA LEU A 219 -3.51 -13.37 10.24
C LEU A 219 -4.25 -14.53 9.56
N LEU A 220 -5.53 -14.33 9.21
CA LEU A 220 -6.33 -15.35 8.55
C LEU A 220 -5.69 -15.79 7.22
N LEU A 221 -5.40 -14.84 6.34
CA LEU A 221 -4.82 -15.11 5.01
C LEU A 221 -3.43 -15.72 5.08
N SER A 222 -2.65 -15.42 6.12
CA SER A 222 -1.30 -16.00 6.31
C SER A 222 -1.30 -17.52 6.41
N ALA A 223 -2.43 -18.15 6.76
CA ALA A 223 -2.54 -19.61 6.80
C ALA A 223 -2.44 -20.28 5.43
N ALA A 224 -2.79 -19.57 4.35
CA ALA A 224 -2.73 -20.13 2.99
C ALA A 224 -1.31 -20.13 2.40
N GLU A 225 -0.35 -19.43 3.04
CA GLU A 225 1.05 -19.31 2.58
C GLU A 225 1.18 -18.95 1.09
N ASN A 226 0.29 -18.07 0.63
CA ASN A 226 0.15 -17.70 -0.77
C ASN A 226 0.53 -16.22 -0.98
N VAL A 227 1.64 -15.98 -1.69
CA VAL A 227 2.17 -14.64 -1.95
C VAL A 227 1.20 -13.71 -2.69
N PHE A 228 0.22 -14.24 -3.41
CA PHE A 228 -0.81 -13.45 -4.09
C PHE A 228 -1.91 -12.96 -3.12
N PHE A 229 -2.08 -13.62 -1.97
CA PHE A 229 -3.07 -13.23 -0.97
C PHE A 229 -2.62 -11.95 -0.26
N ASP A 230 -1.33 -11.80 0.02
CA ASP A 230 -0.77 -10.58 0.61
C ASP A 230 -0.99 -9.36 -0.29
N GLN A 231 -0.79 -9.53 -1.60
CA GLN A 231 -1.03 -8.47 -2.58
C GLN A 231 -2.52 -8.09 -2.64
N SER A 232 -3.40 -9.09 -2.56
CA SER A 232 -4.86 -8.90 -2.56
C SER A 232 -5.33 -8.18 -1.29
N LEU A 233 -4.77 -8.53 -0.14
CA LEU A 233 -5.11 -7.92 1.15
C LEU A 233 -4.83 -6.42 1.18
N GLU A 234 -3.73 -5.97 0.57
CA GLU A 234 -3.40 -4.54 0.52
C GLU A 234 -4.47 -3.75 -0.24
N ILE A 235 -4.94 -4.27 -1.36
CA ILE A 235 -6.00 -3.65 -2.17
C ILE A 235 -7.32 -3.66 -1.42
N ILE A 236 -7.70 -4.81 -0.86
CA ILE A 236 -8.91 -4.97 -0.04
C ILE A 236 -8.89 -3.96 1.10
N SER A 237 -7.77 -3.86 1.82
CA SER A 237 -7.59 -2.91 2.92
C SER A 237 -7.80 -1.48 2.46
N VAL A 238 -7.16 -1.05 1.37
CA VAL A 238 -7.32 0.30 0.85
C VAL A 238 -8.78 0.61 0.52
N ILE A 239 -9.49 -0.29 -0.18
CA ILE A 239 -10.91 -0.10 -0.51
C ILE A 239 -11.76 0.03 0.76
N PHE A 240 -11.52 -0.85 1.73
CA PHE A 240 -12.24 -0.85 2.99
C PHE A 240 -12.04 0.46 3.75
N HIS A 241 -10.80 0.93 3.87
CA HIS A 241 -10.49 2.16 4.59
C HIS A 241 -11.05 3.41 3.90
N PHE A 242 -11.12 3.42 2.56
CA PHE A 242 -11.76 4.49 1.81
C PHE A 242 -13.27 4.52 1.97
N HIS A 243 -13.91 3.35 1.85
CA HIS A 243 -15.35 3.21 1.97
C HIS A 243 -15.88 3.76 3.32
N TYR A 244 -15.14 3.52 4.40
CA TYR A 244 -15.52 3.97 5.75
C TYR A 244 -15.49 5.50 5.92
N GLN A 245 -15.02 6.27 4.93
CA GLN A 245 -15.12 7.73 4.93
C GLN A 245 -16.48 8.26 4.45
N TRP A 246 -17.30 7.46 3.74
CA TRP A 246 -18.51 7.98 3.07
C TRP A 246 -19.65 8.42 4.00
N ASP A 247 -19.82 7.82 5.18
CA ASP A 247 -20.85 8.23 6.15
C ASP A 247 -20.34 8.09 7.60
N GLU A 248 -20.32 9.20 8.35
CA GLU A 248 -19.96 9.20 9.79
C GLU A 248 -21.12 8.78 10.70
N SER A 249 -22.36 8.89 10.24
CA SER A 249 -23.54 8.78 11.08
C SER A 249 -23.70 7.39 11.70
N ASP A 250 -23.28 6.36 10.96
CA ASP A 250 -23.35 4.96 11.37
C ASP A 250 -21.96 4.30 11.53
N LEU A 251 -20.87 5.03 11.26
CA LEU A 251 -19.49 4.52 11.25
C LEU A 251 -19.13 3.78 12.55
N LYS A 252 -19.50 4.38 13.68
CA LYS A 252 -19.30 3.77 15.00
C LYS A 252 -20.06 2.44 15.11
N GLN A 253 -21.32 2.41 14.72
CA GLN A 253 -22.15 1.21 14.80
C GLN A 253 -21.64 0.09 13.88
N ARG A 254 -21.19 0.44 12.66
CA ARG A 254 -20.57 -0.50 11.72
C ARG A 254 -19.30 -1.13 12.31
N ASN A 255 -18.42 -0.34 12.92
CA ASN A 255 -17.22 -0.86 13.58
C ASN A 255 -17.56 -1.78 14.76
N ILE A 256 -18.60 -1.46 15.54
CA ILE A 256 -19.07 -2.30 16.66
C ILE A 256 -19.49 -3.69 16.16
N ILE A 257 -20.27 -3.73 15.09
CA ILE A 257 -20.74 -4.97 14.47
C ILE A 257 -19.56 -5.80 13.97
N ALA A 258 -18.65 -5.19 13.20
CA ALA A 258 -17.48 -5.89 12.68
C ALA A 258 -16.56 -6.42 13.80
N ILE A 259 -16.40 -5.68 14.90
CA ILE A 259 -15.64 -6.15 16.08
C ILE A 259 -16.28 -7.41 16.67
N ASP A 260 -17.60 -7.44 16.85
CA ASP A 260 -18.31 -8.63 17.39
C ASP A 260 -18.19 -9.83 16.46
N GLU A 261 -18.31 -9.61 15.16
CA GLU A 261 -18.17 -10.64 14.14
C GLU A 261 -16.75 -11.22 14.16
N HIS A 262 -15.71 -10.37 14.19
CA HIS A 262 -14.32 -10.83 14.31
C HIS A 262 -14.09 -11.63 15.59
N MET A 263 -14.63 -11.17 16.72
CA MET A 263 -14.54 -11.90 17.99
C MET A 263 -15.23 -13.26 17.91
N THR A 264 -16.34 -13.37 17.19
CA THR A 264 -17.07 -14.63 16.95
C THR A 264 -16.23 -15.59 16.12
N ILE A 265 -15.66 -15.11 15.00
CA ILE A 265 -14.78 -15.91 14.13
C ILE A 265 -13.56 -16.39 14.90
N LEU A 266 -12.85 -15.48 15.60
CA LEU A 266 -11.65 -15.82 16.37
C LEU A 266 -11.96 -16.83 17.49
N SER A 267 -13.11 -16.68 18.17
CA SER A 267 -13.52 -17.64 19.21
C SER A 267 -13.79 -19.02 18.62
N ALA A 268 -14.53 -19.09 17.50
CA ALA A 268 -14.79 -20.36 16.81
C ALA A 268 -13.50 -21.02 16.29
N LEU A 269 -12.58 -20.21 15.74
CA LEU A 269 -11.26 -20.62 15.29
C LEU A 269 -10.45 -21.23 16.44
N ILE A 270 -10.34 -20.54 17.58
CA ILE A 270 -9.61 -21.00 18.77
C ILE A 270 -10.23 -22.29 19.34
N CYS A 271 -11.57 -22.42 19.28
CA CYS A 271 -12.28 -23.63 19.66
C CYS A 271 -12.18 -24.76 18.61
N ARG A 272 -11.56 -24.50 17.45
CA ARG A 272 -11.41 -25.43 16.33
C ARG A 272 -12.74 -25.97 15.80
N SER A 273 -13.78 -25.16 15.88
CA SER A 273 -15.07 -25.49 15.30
C SER A 273 -15.09 -25.02 13.85
N ASP A 274 -14.83 -25.95 12.91
CA ASP A 274 -14.85 -25.66 11.47
C ASP A 274 -16.19 -25.09 11.03
N LEU A 275 -17.29 -25.75 11.41
CA LEU A 275 -18.63 -25.32 11.05
C LEU A 275 -18.94 -23.92 11.57
N ASP A 276 -18.67 -23.65 12.85
CA ASP A 276 -18.97 -22.34 13.44
C ASP A 276 -18.07 -21.24 12.87
N ALA A 277 -16.79 -21.53 12.64
CA ALA A 277 -15.85 -20.55 12.09
C ALA A 277 -16.22 -20.21 10.65
N THR A 278 -16.58 -21.21 9.84
CA THR A 278 -17.00 -21.02 8.45
C THR A 278 -18.31 -20.23 8.36
N LEU A 279 -19.30 -20.55 9.20
CA LEU A 279 -20.55 -19.79 9.26
C LEU A 279 -20.32 -18.34 9.72
N ALA A 280 -19.52 -18.14 10.77
CA ALA A 280 -19.20 -16.82 11.28
C ALA A 280 -18.48 -15.96 10.22
N LEU A 281 -17.52 -16.53 9.48
CA LEU A 281 -16.80 -15.82 8.42
C LEU A 281 -17.73 -15.42 7.27
N ARG A 282 -18.59 -16.33 6.80
CA ARG A 282 -19.56 -15.99 5.75
C ARG A 282 -20.53 -14.90 6.16
N ASN A 283 -21.01 -14.96 7.40
CA ASN A 283 -21.89 -13.93 7.94
C ASN A 283 -21.19 -12.56 8.02
N HIS A 284 -19.94 -12.53 8.46
CA HIS A 284 -19.13 -11.31 8.46
C HIS A 284 -18.96 -10.72 7.07
N LEU A 285 -18.59 -11.54 6.08
CA LEU A 285 -18.40 -11.09 4.71
C LEU A 285 -19.71 -10.56 4.09
N ASP A 286 -20.84 -11.21 4.35
CA ASP A 286 -22.13 -10.72 3.86
C ASP A 286 -22.55 -9.42 4.57
N SER A 287 -22.42 -9.35 5.90
CA SER A 287 -22.68 -8.13 6.69
C SER A 287 -21.85 -6.94 6.21
N ALA A 288 -20.54 -7.16 6.00
CA ALA A 288 -19.62 -6.17 5.46
C ALA A 288 -19.99 -5.75 4.02
N LYS A 289 -20.41 -6.69 3.16
CA LYS A 289 -20.88 -6.39 1.80
C LYS A 289 -22.13 -5.53 1.80
N GLN A 290 -23.14 -5.91 2.59
CA GLN A 290 -24.38 -5.14 2.70
C GLN A 290 -24.12 -3.74 3.27
N SER A 291 -23.22 -3.64 4.25
CA SER A 291 -22.75 -2.36 4.80
C SER A 291 -22.13 -1.49 3.70
N MET A 292 -21.26 -2.08 2.87
CA MET A 292 -20.60 -1.38 1.77
C MET A 292 -21.59 -0.86 0.72
N ILE A 293 -22.49 -1.73 0.26
CA ILE A 293 -23.52 -1.38 -0.72
C ILE A 293 -24.45 -0.28 -0.19
N ARG A 294 -24.80 -0.31 1.10
CA ARG A 294 -25.63 0.73 1.71
C ARG A 294 -24.96 2.10 1.65
N SER A 295 -23.69 2.25 2.02
CA SER A 295 -23.07 3.58 1.96
C SER A 295 -22.83 4.06 0.54
N ILE A 296 -22.52 3.18 -0.43
CA ILE A 296 -22.46 3.54 -1.86
C ILE A 296 -23.79 4.14 -2.32
N ASN A 297 -24.90 3.50 -1.98
CA ASN A 297 -26.24 3.95 -2.36
C ASN A 297 -26.70 5.23 -1.65
N GLN A 298 -26.18 5.52 -0.45
CA GLN A 298 -26.44 6.76 0.27
C GLN A 298 -25.68 7.95 -0.33
N THR A 299 -24.41 7.77 -0.69
CA THR A 299 -23.60 8.80 -1.38
C THR A 299 -24.23 9.17 -2.72
N ALA A 300 -24.63 8.18 -3.52
CA ALA A 300 -25.32 8.42 -4.80
C ALA A 300 -26.63 9.21 -4.67
N ARG A 301 -27.27 9.23 -3.48
CA ARG A 301 -28.48 10.02 -3.20
C ARG A 301 -28.20 11.42 -2.67
N ALA A 302 -27.00 11.69 -2.15
CA ALA A 302 -26.61 13.00 -1.64
C ALA A 302 -26.16 13.96 -2.76
N ASP A 303 -25.78 13.41 -3.92
CA ASP A 303 -25.33 14.16 -5.10
C ASP A 303 -26.47 14.57 -6.06
N TYR A 304 -27.73 14.28 -5.70
CA TYR A 304 -28.96 14.71 -6.40
C TYR A 304 -29.80 15.65 -5.52
#